data_AF-A0A3M6V237-F1
#
_entry.id   AF-A0A3M6V237-F1
#
_cell.length_a   1.000
_cell.length_b   1.000
_cell.length_c   1.000
_cell.angle_alpha   90.00
_cell.angle_beta   90.00
_cell.angle_gamma   90.00
#
_symmetry.space_group_name_H-M   'P 1'
#
loop_
_entity.id
_entity.type
_entity.pdbx_description
1 polymer ?
#
loop_
_entity_poly.entity_id
_entity_poly.type
_entity_poly.pdbx_seq_one_letter_code
_entity_poly.pdbx_strand_id
1 'polypeptide(L)'
;METEEDKLALTAEDGDPDEDLSKDSKQGGKLTYTVEEAIDKLGYGPFQVKLMFVIGLAWMADSMEVTILAIVCPAIRCDWNLATWQEATITTEVLACTIVVFAGGLLSTFASNYFWIMAFSTVVGLGMGGVAQCMNLWAEFLPSKRRGVLLNALSLSWSLGSCLEILVALVVMPTLGWRWLFFISCLPLLLFICCSTLVPESPRFYMAAGKPEKALCILQKIAKENNKELPPGELIATEQHEVARGRIIDLFSPAFRRSTILLWIIW
;
A
#
# COMPACT_ATOMS: atom_id res chain seq x y z
N MET A 1 -48.96 -32.99 23.73
CA MET A 1 -49.90 -32.16 22.94
C MET A 1 -49.26 -30.79 22.89
N GLU A 2 -49.18 -30.21 21.70
CA GLU A 2 -48.39 -29.03 21.34
C GLU A 2 -46.87 -29.24 21.29
N THR A 3 -46.19 -29.02 20.16
CA THR A 3 -46.67 -28.82 18.77
C THR A 3 -45.45 -28.98 17.85
N GLU A 4 -45.70 -29.34 16.60
CA GLU A 4 -44.74 -29.51 15.50
C GLU A 4 -43.87 -28.27 15.16
N GLU A 5 -43.93 -27.19 15.94
CA GLU A 5 -43.18 -25.95 15.68
C GLU A 5 -41.68 -26.10 15.90
N ASP A 6 -41.25 -26.95 16.84
CA ASP A 6 -39.83 -27.11 17.18
C ASP A 6 -39.04 -27.93 16.14
N LYS A 7 -39.75 -28.67 15.26
CA LYS A 7 -39.13 -29.39 14.12
C LYS A 7 -39.13 -28.59 12.82
N LEU A 8 -39.90 -27.51 12.73
CA LEU A 8 -39.93 -26.60 11.58
C LEU A 8 -38.92 -25.45 11.70
N ALA A 9 -38.49 -25.09 12.91
CA ALA A 9 -37.47 -24.05 13.14
C ALA A 9 -36.03 -24.50 12.78
N LEU A 10 -35.79 -25.79 12.60
CA LEU A 10 -34.46 -26.37 12.32
C LEU A 10 -34.17 -26.61 10.82
N THR A 11 -35.04 -26.17 9.92
CA THR A 11 -34.87 -26.32 8.46
C THR A 11 -34.83 -25.00 7.70
N ALA A 12 -34.77 -23.85 8.39
CA ALA A 12 -34.85 -22.52 7.77
C ALA A 12 -33.54 -21.70 7.80
N GLU A 13 -32.40 -22.30 8.16
CA GLU A 13 -31.08 -21.64 8.15
C GLU A 13 -30.03 -22.38 7.30
N ASP A 14 -30.43 -22.98 6.19
CA ASP A 14 -29.49 -23.34 5.11
C ASP A 14 -29.81 -22.49 3.87
N GLY A 15 -29.62 -21.18 4.03
CA GLY A 15 -29.49 -20.23 2.92
C GLY A 15 -28.02 -20.12 2.54
N ASP A 16 -27.69 -20.60 1.35
CA ASP A 16 -26.38 -20.54 0.70
C ASP A 16 -25.76 -19.12 0.80
N PRO A 17 -24.56 -18.93 1.40
CA PRO A 17 -23.96 -17.61 1.56
C PRO A 17 -23.48 -16.95 0.25
N ASP A 18 -23.65 -17.61 -0.90
CA ASP A 18 -23.24 -17.09 -2.20
C ASP A 18 -24.31 -16.25 -2.92
N GLU A 19 -25.52 -16.11 -2.37
CA GLU A 19 -26.64 -15.42 -3.03
C GLU A 19 -26.73 -13.89 -2.78
N ASP A 20 -25.83 -13.31 -1.98
CA ASP A 20 -25.83 -11.86 -1.67
C ASP A 20 -24.84 -11.03 -2.52
N LEU A 21 -24.18 -11.65 -3.52
CA LEU A 21 -23.17 -11.02 -4.40
C LEU A 21 -23.72 -10.39 -5.69
N SER A 22 -25.04 -10.34 -5.87
CA SER A 22 -25.68 -9.70 -7.02
C SER A 22 -26.82 -8.77 -6.60
N LYS A 23 -26.58 -7.85 -5.67
CA LYS A 23 -27.38 -6.62 -5.62
C LYS A 23 -26.87 -5.69 -6.71
N ASP A 24 -27.34 -5.93 -7.94
CA ASP A 24 -27.43 -4.90 -8.96
C ASP A 24 -28.17 -3.71 -8.32
N SER A 25 -27.41 -2.68 -7.96
CA SER A 25 -27.94 -1.45 -7.40
C SER A 25 -28.69 -0.71 -8.50
N LYS A 26 -29.93 -1.10 -8.78
CA LYS A 26 -30.80 -0.46 -9.77
C LYS A 26 -31.22 0.93 -9.27
N GLN A 27 -30.36 1.93 -9.45
CA GLN A 27 -30.76 3.33 -9.45
C GLN A 27 -31.29 3.69 -10.86
N GLY A 28 -32.61 3.80 -11.00
CA GLY A 28 -33.23 4.39 -12.20
C GLY A 28 -33.12 3.57 -13.50
N GLY A 29 -33.11 2.23 -13.43
CA GLY A 29 -33.15 1.37 -14.63
C GLY A 29 -31.83 1.25 -15.41
N LYS A 30 -30.76 1.90 -14.97
CA LYS A 30 -29.39 1.66 -15.43
C LYS A 30 -28.69 0.67 -14.49
N LEU A 31 -27.98 -0.30 -15.06
CA LEU A 31 -27.00 -1.11 -14.33
C LEU A 31 -25.84 -0.20 -13.94
N THR A 32 -25.43 -0.20 -12.68
CA THR A 32 -24.35 0.63 -12.16
C THR A 32 -23.43 -0.24 -11.32
N TYR A 33 -22.14 0.09 -11.31
CA TYR A 33 -21.18 -0.63 -10.47
C TYR A 33 -20.09 0.32 -9.97
N THR A 34 -19.50 -0.03 -8.83
CA THR A 34 -18.41 0.74 -8.22
C THR A 34 -17.04 0.27 -8.67
N VAL A 35 -16.00 1.08 -8.46
CA VAL A 35 -14.60 0.68 -8.73
C VAL A 35 -14.22 -0.58 -7.93
N GLU A 36 -14.71 -0.70 -6.69
CA GLU A 36 -14.48 -1.87 -5.85
C GLU A 36 -15.09 -3.14 -6.45
N GLU A 37 -16.35 -3.08 -6.84
CA GLU A 37 -17.05 -4.21 -7.47
C GLU A 37 -16.40 -4.62 -8.80
N ALA A 38 -15.94 -3.65 -9.59
CA ALA A 38 -15.21 -3.93 -10.81
C ALA A 38 -13.92 -4.69 -10.52
N ILE A 39 -13.14 -4.24 -9.53
CA ILE A 39 -11.86 -4.86 -9.16
C ILE A 39 -12.08 -6.24 -8.53
N ASP A 40 -13.13 -6.42 -7.73
CA ASP A 40 -13.48 -7.72 -7.15
C ASP A 40 -13.92 -8.73 -8.23
N LYS A 41 -14.69 -8.30 -9.25
CA LYS A 41 -15.05 -9.15 -10.40
C LYS A 41 -13.83 -9.49 -11.28
N LEU A 42 -12.98 -8.50 -11.56
CA LEU A 42 -11.72 -8.70 -12.29
C LEU A 42 -10.75 -9.61 -11.52
N GLY A 43 -10.78 -9.58 -10.20
CA GLY A 43 -9.98 -10.44 -9.33
C GLY A 43 -8.47 -10.29 -9.54
N TYR A 44 -7.72 -11.27 -9.04
CA TYR A 44 -6.26 -11.29 -9.14
C TYR A 44 -5.80 -11.96 -10.44
N GLY A 45 -5.00 -11.25 -11.24
CA GLY A 45 -4.50 -11.72 -12.53
C GLY A 45 -3.07 -11.23 -12.84
N PRO A 46 -2.59 -11.45 -14.08
CA PRO A 46 -1.23 -11.11 -14.50
C PRO A 46 -0.90 -9.62 -14.38
N PHE A 47 -1.89 -8.72 -14.55
CA PHE A 47 -1.69 -7.28 -14.32
C PHE A 47 -1.25 -7.01 -12.88
N GLN A 48 -1.97 -7.57 -11.89
CA GLN A 48 -1.65 -7.39 -10.47
C GLN A 48 -0.31 -8.03 -10.10
N VAL A 49 0.04 -9.18 -10.69
CA VAL A 49 1.35 -9.83 -10.49
C VAL A 49 2.48 -8.95 -11.02
N LYS A 50 2.34 -8.41 -12.23
CA LYS A 50 3.32 -7.50 -12.83
C LYS A 50 3.50 -6.25 -11.98
N LEU A 51 2.40 -5.67 -11.51
CA LEU A 51 2.42 -4.49 -10.64
C LEU A 51 3.05 -4.80 -9.28
N MET A 52 2.73 -5.96 -8.69
CA MET A 52 3.36 -6.45 -7.46
C MET A 52 4.87 -6.61 -7.63
N PHE A 53 5.36 -7.09 -8.77
CA PHE A 53 6.79 -7.21 -9.02
C PHE A 53 7.48 -5.83 -9.06
N VAL A 54 6.91 -4.85 -9.76
CA VAL A 54 7.48 -3.50 -9.82
C VAL A 54 7.51 -2.83 -8.45
N ILE A 55 6.44 -2.96 -7.67
CA ILE A 55 6.32 -2.35 -6.34
C ILE A 55 7.15 -3.11 -5.30
N GLY A 56 7.24 -4.44 -5.44
CA GLY A 56 8.14 -5.28 -4.66
C GLY A 56 9.60 -4.90 -4.85
N LEU A 57 10.03 -4.59 -6.08
CA LEU A 57 11.38 -4.06 -6.34
C LEU A 57 11.62 -2.71 -5.67
N ALA A 58 10.61 -1.83 -5.62
CA ALA A 58 10.69 -0.56 -4.90
C ALA A 58 10.90 -0.78 -3.40
N TRP A 59 10.12 -1.69 -2.83
CA TRP A 59 10.21 -2.10 -1.42
C TRP A 59 11.53 -2.80 -1.09
N MET A 60 12.07 -3.59 -2.02
CA MET A 60 13.40 -4.16 -1.89
C MET A 60 14.49 -3.09 -1.92
N ALA A 61 14.43 -2.14 -2.85
CA ALA A 61 15.42 -1.07 -2.97
C ALA A 61 15.45 -0.17 -1.73
N ASP A 62 14.27 0.20 -1.20
CA ASP A 62 14.13 0.91 0.08
C ASP A 62 14.80 0.15 1.23
N SER A 63 14.54 -1.16 1.32
CA SER A 63 15.16 -2.03 2.31
C SER A 63 16.69 -2.07 2.20
N MET A 64 17.19 -2.16 0.97
CA MET A 64 18.63 -2.19 0.70
C MET A 64 19.31 -0.88 1.13
N GLU A 65 18.70 0.29 0.87
CA GLU A 65 19.24 1.60 1.30
C GLU A 65 19.32 1.74 2.83
N VAL A 66 18.31 1.27 3.56
CA VAL A 66 18.34 1.31 5.04
C VAL A 66 19.38 0.31 5.57
N THR A 67 19.48 -0.85 4.95
CA THR A 67 20.39 -1.93 5.39
C THR A 67 21.86 -1.59 5.10
N ILE A 68 22.17 -1.01 3.93
CA ILE A 68 23.54 -0.62 3.58
C ILE A 68 24.10 0.42 4.56
N LEU A 69 23.29 1.41 4.96
CA LEU A 69 23.73 2.43 5.92
C LEU A 69 24.13 1.78 7.25
N ALA A 70 23.35 0.82 7.75
CA ALA A 70 23.66 0.11 8.98
C ALA A 70 24.98 -0.68 8.90
N ILE A 71 25.28 -1.26 7.74
CA ILE A 71 26.49 -2.06 7.48
C ILE A 71 27.73 -1.19 7.25
N VAL A 72 27.57 -0.10 6.50
CA VAL A 72 28.69 0.74 6.05
C VAL A 72 29.14 1.72 7.13
N CYS A 73 28.25 2.19 8.00
CA CYS A 73 28.59 3.07 9.13
C CYS A 73 29.83 2.61 9.93
N PRO A 74 29.88 1.38 10.49
CA PRO A 74 31.04 0.93 11.25
C PRO A 74 32.30 0.77 10.40
N ALA A 75 32.17 0.41 9.12
CA ALA A 75 33.31 0.28 8.21
C ALA A 75 33.98 1.63 7.92
N ILE A 76 33.18 2.67 7.67
CA ILE A 76 33.67 4.04 7.44
C ILE A 76 34.39 4.58 8.69
N ARG A 77 33.88 4.27 9.89
CA ARG A 77 34.54 4.66 11.13
C ARG A 77 35.96 4.13 11.24
N CYS A 78 36.18 2.86 10.89
CA CYS A 78 37.50 2.25 10.91
C CYS A 78 38.43 2.89 9.87
N ASP A 79 37.93 3.15 8.66
CA ASP A 79 38.71 3.69 7.53
C ASP A 79 39.12 5.16 7.74
N TRP A 80 38.20 5.99 8.26
CA TRP A 80 38.42 7.43 8.45
C TRP A 80 38.76 7.83 9.88
N ASN A 81 38.84 6.84 10.79
CA ASN A 81 39.12 7.04 12.21
C ASN A 81 38.25 8.13 12.85
N LEU A 82 36.94 8.08 12.53
CA LEU A 82 35.97 9.09 12.94
C LEU A 82 35.69 9.01 14.44
N ALA A 83 35.42 10.17 15.04
CA ALA A 83 34.96 10.24 16.41
C ALA A 83 33.52 9.73 16.53
N THR A 84 33.15 9.17 17.69
CA THR A 84 31.82 8.57 17.94
C THR A 84 30.67 9.55 17.67
N TRP A 85 30.88 10.86 17.85
CA TRP A 85 29.86 11.87 17.55
C TRP A 85 29.58 12.02 16.05
N GLN A 86 30.57 11.78 15.19
CA GLN A 86 30.42 11.85 13.72
C GLN A 86 29.68 10.62 13.19
N GLU A 87 29.88 9.44 13.78
CA GLU A 87 29.03 8.29 13.45
C GLU A 87 27.58 8.50 13.88
N ALA A 88 27.38 9.07 15.08
CA ALA A 88 26.04 9.37 15.57
C ALA A 88 25.31 10.35 14.64
N THR A 89 26.02 11.30 14.01
CA THR A 89 25.37 12.21 13.06
C THR A 89 24.72 11.50 11.89
N ILE A 90 25.30 10.39 11.39
CA ILE A 90 24.76 9.63 10.25
C ILE A 90 23.44 8.94 10.63
N THR A 91 23.36 8.34 11.81
CA THR A 91 22.13 7.66 12.25
C THR A 91 21.06 8.65 12.70
N THR A 92 21.45 9.81 13.24
CA THR A 92 20.50 10.86 13.62
C THR A 92 19.86 11.59 12.44
N GLU A 93 20.42 11.48 11.24
CA GLU A 93 19.84 12.07 10.02
C GLU A 93 18.39 11.64 9.82
N VAL A 94 18.09 10.35 9.98
CA VAL A 94 16.72 9.80 9.82
C VAL A 94 15.75 10.41 10.84
N LEU A 95 16.20 10.61 12.08
CA LEU A 95 15.40 11.26 13.13
C LEU A 95 15.19 12.74 12.81
N ALA A 96 16.22 13.43 12.32
CA ALA A 96 16.10 14.83 11.90
C ALA A 96 15.09 15.00 10.75
N CYS A 97 15.14 14.13 9.74
CA CYS A 97 14.16 14.11 8.66
C CYS A 97 12.73 13.92 9.18
N THR A 98 12.53 13.02 10.14
CA THR A 98 11.22 12.79 10.77
C THR A 98 10.71 14.04 11.51
N ILE A 99 11.59 14.73 12.24
CA ILE A 99 11.26 15.98 12.94
C ILE A 99 10.88 17.09 11.95
N VAL A 100 11.59 17.20 10.82
CA VAL A 100 11.30 18.16 9.76
C VAL A 100 9.93 17.90 9.12
N VAL A 101 9.60 16.64 8.84
CA VAL A 101 8.27 16.24 8.33
C VAL A 101 7.18 16.61 9.33
N PHE A 102 7.38 16.30 10.61
CA PHE A 102 6.44 16.65 11.66
C PHE A 102 6.22 18.17 11.75
N ALA A 103 7.30 18.94 11.77
CA ALA A 103 7.24 20.39 11.82
C ALA A 103 6.55 20.98 10.57
N GLY A 104 6.85 20.47 9.37
CA GLY A 104 6.19 20.89 8.12
C GLY A 104 4.69 20.60 8.13
N GLY A 105 4.29 19.42 8.62
CA GLY A 105 2.89 19.06 8.78
C GLY A 105 2.17 19.97 9.77
N LEU A 106 2.80 20.27 10.91
CA LEU A 106 2.24 21.16 11.93
C LEU A 106 2.11 22.61 11.40
N LEU A 107 3.14 23.13 10.74
CA LEU A 107 3.12 24.47 10.15
C LEU A 107 2.08 24.62 9.04
N SER A 108 1.78 23.53 8.32
CA SER A 108 0.71 23.50 7.31
C SER A 108 -0.67 23.82 7.91
N THR A 109 -0.92 23.50 9.19
CA THR A 109 -2.20 23.82 9.84
C THR A 109 -2.42 25.32 10.06
N PHE A 110 -1.33 26.09 10.16
CA PHE A 110 -1.37 27.54 10.33
C PHE A 110 -1.25 28.32 9.01
N ALA A 111 -1.12 27.61 7.88
CA ALA A 111 -0.92 28.23 6.58
C ALA A 111 -2.23 28.82 6.04
N SER A 112 -2.36 30.16 6.09
CA SER A 112 -3.54 30.87 5.58
C SER A 112 -3.48 31.21 4.08
N ASN A 113 -2.37 30.85 3.39
CA ASN A 113 -2.17 31.15 1.97
C ASN A 113 -1.78 29.87 1.22
N TYR A 114 -2.28 29.72 -0.01
CA TYR A 114 -2.06 28.55 -0.87
C TYR A 114 -0.57 28.24 -1.09
N PHE A 115 0.25 29.29 -1.28
CA PHE A 115 1.69 29.14 -1.46
C PHE A 115 2.38 28.51 -0.24
N TRP A 116 1.95 28.84 0.98
CA TRP A 116 2.51 28.27 2.20
C TRP A 116 2.13 26.79 2.37
N ILE A 117 0.88 26.43 2.03
CA ILE A 117 0.45 25.03 2.02
C ILE A 117 1.28 24.22 1.03
N MET A 118 1.51 24.73 -0.18
CA MET A 118 2.33 24.05 -1.19
C MET A 118 3.78 23.88 -0.72
N ALA A 119 4.39 24.93 -0.17
CA ALA A 119 5.77 24.87 0.32
C ALA A 119 5.94 23.83 1.43
N PHE A 120 5.09 23.87 2.46
CA PHE A 120 5.17 22.89 3.56
C PHE A 120 4.81 21.48 3.12
N SER A 121 3.83 21.32 2.22
CA SER A 121 3.48 20.01 1.65
C SER A 121 4.62 19.42 0.81
N THR A 122 5.42 20.27 0.15
CA THR A 122 6.59 19.82 -0.61
C THR A 122 7.67 19.28 0.35
N VAL A 123 7.91 19.95 1.48
CA VAL A 123 8.84 19.50 2.52
C VAL A 123 8.39 18.18 3.14
N VAL A 124 7.10 18.07 3.47
CA VAL A 124 6.50 16.84 3.99
C VAL A 124 6.60 15.71 2.96
N GLY A 125 6.31 15.99 1.68
CA GLY A 125 6.39 15.01 0.60
C GLY A 125 7.81 14.54 0.29
N LEU A 126 8.82 15.39 0.48
CA LEU A 126 10.23 15.00 0.36
C LEU A 126 10.65 14.04 1.49
N GLY A 127 10.12 14.23 2.71
CA GLY A 127 10.47 13.39 3.84
C GLY A 127 9.60 12.13 3.99
N MET A 128 8.37 12.14 3.48
CA MET A 128 7.54 10.94 3.34
C MET A 128 7.93 10.22 2.04
N GLY A 129 8.89 9.30 2.12
CA GLY A 129 9.36 8.53 0.96
C GLY A 129 8.20 7.97 0.11
N GLY A 130 8.31 8.10 -1.21
CA GLY A 130 7.24 7.72 -2.16
C GLY A 130 6.92 6.22 -2.17
N VAL A 131 7.81 5.38 -1.63
CA VAL A 131 7.68 3.91 -1.59
C VAL A 131 6.45 3.46 -0.80
N ALA A 132 6.11 4.17 0.29
CA ALA A 132 4.90 3.89 1.07
C ALA A 132 3.62 4.16 0.26
N GLN A 133 3.64 5.12 -0.65
CA GLN A 133 2.49 5.42 -1.52
C GLN A 133 2.31 4.38 -2.61
N CYS A 134 3.39 3.76 -3.10
CA CYS A 134 3.30 2.65 -4.04
C CYS A 134 2.51 1.47 -3.44
N MET A 135 2.68 1.18 -2.15
CA MET A 135 1.89 0.14 -1.47
C MET A 135 0.39 0.47 -1.47
N ASN A 136 0.02 1.71 -1.14
CA ASN A 136 -1.38 2.14 -1.18
C ASN A 136 -1.97 2.03 -2.58
N LEU A 137 -1.22 2.50 -3.59
CA LEU A 137 -1.61 2.41 -4.99
C LEU A 137 -1.89 0.96 -5.39
N TRP A 138 -1.00 0.03 -5.02
CA TRP A 138 -1.21 -1.39 -5.28
C TRP A 138 -2.44 -1.95 -4.57
N ALA A 139 -2.65 -1.57 -3.30
CA ALA A 139 -3.77 -2.02 -2.49
C ALA A 139 -5.13 -1.67 -3.12
N GLU A 140 -5.20 -0.56 -3.87
CA GLU A 140 -6.40 -0.15 -4.59
C GLU A 140 -6.73 -1.06 -5.78
N PHE A 141 -5.75 -1.75 -6.38
CA PHE A 141 -5.95 -2.70 -7.48
C PHE A 141 -6.24 -4.15 -7.02
N LEU A 142 -6.25 -4.39 -5.71
CA LEU A 142 -6.42 -5.71 -5.13
C LEU A 142 -7.86 -6.01 -4.73
N PRO A 143 -8.34 -7.25 -4.95
CA PRO A 143 -9.66 -7.67 -4.50
C PRO A 143 -9.72 -7.79 -2.97
N SER A 144 -10.85 -7.38 -2.39
CA SER A 144 -11.08 -7.24 -0.95
C SER A 144 -10.84 -8.54 -0.18
N LYS A 145 -11.22 -9.69 -0.76
CA LYS A 145 -11.13 -11.02 -0.13
C LYS A 145 -9.70 -11.49 0.17
N ARG A 146 -8.69 -11.05 -0.61
CA ARG A 146 -7.29 -11.49 -0.46
C ARG A 146 -6.30 -10.35 -0.24
N ARG A 147 -6.80 -9.11 -0.12
CA ARG A 147 -5.98 -7.91 0.03
C ARG A 147 -4.96 -8.03 1.17
N GLY A 148 -5.39 -8.49 2.35
CA GLY A 148 -4.49 -8.62 3.51
C GLY A 148 -3.31 -9.58 3.31
N VAL A 149 -3.55 -10.75 2.70
CA VAL A 149 -2.49 -11.74 2.41
C VAL A 149 -1.51 -11.20 1.38
N LEU A 150 -2.02 -10.50 0.37
CA LEU A 150 -1.21 -9.90 -0.69
C LEU A 150 -0.36 -8.73 -0.16
N LEU A 151 -0.93 -7.87 0.69
CA LEU A 151 -0.16 -6.81 1.38
C LEU A 151 0.94 -7.39 2.26
N ASN A 152 0.66 -8.48 2.98
CA ASN A 152 1.70 -9.15 3.76
C ASN A 152 2.79 -9.78 2.88
N ALA A 153 2.44 -10.27 1.68
CA ALA A 153 3.43 -10.78 0.73
C ALA A 153 4.38 -9.67 0.24
N LEU A 154 3.93 -8.41 0.15
CA LEU A 154 4.79 -7.27 -0.15
C LEU A 154 5.81 -7.01 0.98
N SER A 155 5.40 -7.17 2.24
CA SER A 155 6.31 -7.06 3.39
C SER A 155 7.45 -8.09 3.34
N LEU A 156 7.20 -9.30 2.81
CA LEU A 156 8.26 -10.30 2.59
C LEU A 156 9.32 -9.80 1.61
N SER A 157 8.94 -8.96 0.63
CA SER A 157 9.89 -8.37 -0.32
C SER A 157 10.88 -7.45 0.39
N TRP A 158 10.45 -6.71 1.42
CA TRP A 158 11.34 -5.89 2.23
C TRP A 158 12.39 -6.73 2.97
N SER A 159 11.97 -7.83 3.61
CA SER A 159 12.91 -8.76 4.27
C SER A 159 13.88 -9.41 3.27
N LEU A 160 13.38 -9.79 2.09
CA LEU A 160 14.23 -10.33 1.02
C LEU A 160 15.28 -9.31 0.56
N GLY A 161 14.92 -8.03 0.47
CA GLY A 161 15.85 -6.94 0.16
C GLY A 161 16.97 -6.83 1.20
N SER A 162 16.66 -6.86 2.49
CA SER A 162 17.68 -6.82 3.55
C SER A 162 18.61 -8.03 3.49
N CYS A 163 18.07 -9.23 3.29
CA CYS A 163 18.88 -10.45 3.17
C CYS A 163 19.81 -10.40 1.96
N LEU A 164 19.32 -9.90 0.83
CA LEU A 164 20.11 -9.70 -0.38
C LEU A 164 21.26 -8.71 -0.13
N GLU A 165 20.98 -7.58 0.50
CA GLU A 165 22.00 -6.56 0.83
C GLU A 165 23.11 -7.13 1.72
N ILE A 166 22.74 -7.88 2.76
CA ILE A 166 23.72 -8.52 3.64
C ILE A 166 24.60 -9.51 2.85
N LEU A 167 24.01 -10.31 1.95
CA LEU A 167 24.75 -11.25 1.12
C LEU A 167 25.75 -10.53 0.20
N VAL A 168 25.32 -9.43 -0.42
CA VAL A 168 26.18 -8.58 -1.25
C VAL A 168 27.29 -7.96 -0.41
N ALA A 169 26.97 -7.42 0.76
CA ALA A 169 27.95 -6.84 1.68
C ALA A 169 29.03 -7.85 2.09
N LEU A 170 28.67 -9.10 2.41
CA LEU A 170 29.64 -10.13 2.78
C LEU A 170 30.66 -10.44 1.68
N VAL A 171 30.29 -10.34 0.41
CA VAL A 171 31.18 -10.61 -0.72
C VAL A 171 31.97 -9.37 -1.13
N VAL A 172 31.32 -8.22 -1.16
CA VAL A 172 31.87 -6.96 -1.71
C VAL A 172 32.73 -6.23 -0.69
N MET A 173 32.31 -6.19 0.59
CA MET A 173 33.05 -5.50 1.64
C MET A 173 34.50 -5.99 1.81
N PRO A 174 34.81 -7.31 1.88
CA PRO A 174 36.19 -7.76 2.05
C PRO A 174 37.05 -7.65 0.78
N THR A 175 36.45 -7.59 -0.41
CA THR A 175 37.19 -7.63 -1.68
C THR A 175 37.39 -6.24 -2.31
N LEU A 176 36.35 -5.41 -2.31
CA LEU A 176 36.28 -4.14 -3.04
C LEU A 176 36.04 -2.94 -2.11
N GLY A 177 35.66 -3.17 -0.86
CA GLY A 177 35.40 -2.13 0.13
C GLY A 177 34.02 -1.49 0.02
N TRP A 178 33.76 -0.51 0.90
CA TRP A 178 32.44 0.09 1.11
C TRP A 178 31.94 0.95 -0.08
N ARG A 179 32.84 1.48 -0.91
CA ARG A 179 32.46 2.34 -2.06
C ARG A 179 31.73 1.55 -3.14
N TRP A 180 32.18 0.32 -3.41
CA TRP A 180 31.56 -0.56 -4.39
C TRP A 180 30.25 -1.15 -3.89
N LEU A 181 30.11 -1.30 -2.56
CA LEU A 181 28.84 -1.70 -1.96
C LEU A 181 27.74 -0.69 -2.28
N PHE A 182 28.00 0.60 -2.07
CA PHE A 182 27.05 1.66 -2.48
C PHE A 182 26.73 1.62 -3.97
N PHE A 183 27.74 1.45 -4.82
CA PHE A 183 27.52 1.41 -6.27
C PHE A 183 26.62 0.25 -6.69
N ILE A 184 26.79 -0.93 -6.11
CA ILE A 184 25.98 -2.11 -6.41
C ILE A 184 24.57 -1.95 -5.86
N SER A 185 24.40 -1.38 -4.67
CA SER A 185 23.07 -1.17 -4.06
C SER A 185 22.26 -0.08 -4.78
N CYS A 186 22.91 0.84 -5.51
CA CYS A 186 22.21 1.77 -6.41
C CYS A 186 21.65 1.13 -7.70
N LEU A 187 22.19 -0.02 -8.16
CA LEU A 187 21.72 -0.70 -9.38
C LEU A 187 20.24 -1.14 -9.33
N PRO A 188 19.74 -1.83 -8.28
CA PRO A 188 18.33 -2.19 -8.19
C PRO A 188 17.41 -0.97 -8.14
N LEU A 189 17.88 0.13 -7.55
CA LEU A 189 17.17 1.40 -7.51
C LEU A 189 17.02 2.01 -8.91
N LEU A 190 18.08 1.93 -9.73
CA LEU A 190 18.03 2.34 -11.13
C LEU A 190 17.08 1.47 -11.97
N LEU A 191 17.06 0.16 -11.74
CA LEU A 191 16.08 -0.75 -12.34
C LEU A 191 14.64 -0.37 -11.95
N PHE A 192 14.41 -0.02 -10.68
CA PHE A 192 13.11 0.46 -10.22
C PHE A 192 12.70 1.76 -10.94
N ILE A 193 13.59 2.75 -11.04
CA ILE A 193 13.30 4.01 -11.75
C ILE A 193 12.88 3.73 -13.19
N CYS A 194 13.59 2.84 -13.89
CA CYS A 194 13.21 2.44 -15.26
C CYS A 194 11.86 1.72 -15.32
N CYS A 195 11.51 0.90 -14.32
CA CYS A 195 10.23 0.20 -14.24
C CYS A 195 9.07 1.07 -13.76
N SER A 196 9.35 2.17 -13.04
CA SER A 196 8.32 3.03 -12.43
C SER A 196 7.40 3.69 -13.46
N THR A 197 7.90 3.94 -14.68
CA THR A 197 7.12 4.51 -15.78
C THR A 197 6.03 3.57 -16.31
N LEU A 198 6.02 2.30 -15.89
CA LEU A 198 5.03 1.29 -16.31
C LEU A 198 3.80 1.24 -15.38
N VAL A 199 3.85 1.92 -14.23
CA VAL A 199 2.80 1.89 -13.22
C VAL A 199 1.66 2.85 -13.63
N PRO A 200 0.44 2.35 -13.89
CA PRO A 200 -0.70 3.22 -14.14
C PRO A 200 -1.25 3.80 -12.85
N GLU A 201 -1.78 5.02 -12.94
CA GLU A 201 -2.52 5.68 -11.86
C GLU A 201 -3.80 4.92 -11.48
N SER A 202 -4.27 5.06 -10.25
CA SER A 202 -5.42 4.28 -9.79
C SER A 202 -6.76 4.72 -10.40
N PRO A 203 -7.69 3.78 -10.66
CA PRO A 203 -9.04 4.11 -11.11
C PRO A 203 -9.79 4.99 -10.10
N ARG A 204 -9.54 4.79 -8.79
CA ARG A 204 -10.15 5.59 -7.73
C ARG A 204 -9.70 7.04 -7.78
N PHE A 205 -8.41 7.29 -8.01
CA PHE A 205 -7.89 8.63 -8.20
C PHE A 205 -8.60 9.35 -9.35
N TYR A 206 -8.79 8.70 -10.49
CA TYR A 206 -9.50 9.30 -11.62
C TYR A 206 -11.00 9.54 -11.35
N MET A 207 -11.66 8.66 -10.60
CA MET A 207 -13.04 8.88 -10.16
C MET A 207 -13.16 10.07 -9.20
N ALA A 208 -12.25 10.19 -8.22
CA ALA A 208 -12.19 11.32 -7.31
C ALA A 208 -11.82 12.64 -8.01
N ALA A 209 -10.99 12.58 -9.06
CA ALA A 209 -10.64 13.73 -9.89
C ALA A 209 -11.73 14.12 -10.91
N GLY A 210 -12.89 13.46 -10.90
CA GLY A 210 -14.02 13.75 -11.80
C GLY A 210 -13.79 13.33 -13.26
N LYS A 211 -12.89 12.37 -13.53
CA LYS A 211 -12.54 11.87 -14.87
C LYS A 211 -12.92 10.39 -15.05
N PRO A 212 -14.22 10.04 -15.09
CA PRO A 212 -14.68 8.65 -15.14
C PRO A 212 -14.24 7.88 -16.40
N GLU A 213 -14.08 8.58 -17.53
CA GLU A 213 -13.61 7.97 -18.78
C GLU A 213 -12.21 7.37 -18.65
N LYS A 214 -11.31 8.05 -17.92
CA LYS A 214 -9.94 7.55 -17.68
C LYS A 214 -9.94 6.35 -16.74
N ALA A 215 -10.79 6.37 -15.71
CA ALA A 215 -10.95 5.24 -14.81
C ALA A 215 -11.45 3.99 -15.56
N LEU A 216 -12.44 4.15 -16.45
CA LEU A 216 -12.92 3.07 -17.32
C LEU A 216 -11.83 2.53 -18.24
N CYS A 217 -11.01 3.39 -18.85
CA CYS A 217 -9.89 2.96 -19.70
C CYS A 217 -8.87 2.09 -18.93
N ILE A 218 -8.55 2.47 -17.69
CA ILE A 218 -7.67 1.67 -16.81
C ILE A 218 -8.33 0.33 -16.50
N LEU A 219 -9.60 0.32 -16.12
CA LEU A 219 -10.35 -0.91 -15.82
C LEU A 219 -10.44 -1.83 -17.05
N GLN A 220 -10.63 -1.29 -18.25
CA GLN A 220 -10.60 -2.03 -19.52
C GLN A 220 -9.21 -2.63 -19.80
N LYS A 221 -8.14 -1.89 -19.50
CA LYS A 221 -6.78 -2.40 -19.63
C LYS A 221 -6.54 -3.58 -18.69
N ILE A 222 -6.98 -3.47 -17.42
CA ILE A 222 -6.90 -4.57 -16.44
C ILE A 222 -7.73 -5.76 -16.90
N ALA A 223 -8.94 -5.53 -17.39
CA ALA A 223 -9.83 -6.57 -17.94
C ALA A 223 -9.17 -7.32 -19.09
N LYS A 224 -8.57 -6.60 -20.05
CA LYS A 224 -7.86 -7.16 -21.18
C LYS A 224 -6.63 -7.96 -20.77
N GLU A 225 -5.81 -7.44 -19.84
CA GLU A 225 -4.64 -8.17 -19.35
C GLU A 225 -5.02 -9.40 -18.52
N ASN A 226 -6.10 -9.32 -17.75
CA ASN A 226 -6.60 -10.42 -16.93
C ASN A 226 -7.50 -11.41 -17.68
N ASN A 227 -7.71 -11.23 -18.99
CA ASN A 227 -8.62 -12.04 -19.82
C ASN A 227 -10.03 -12.17 -19.21
N LYS A 228 -10.57 -11.06 -18.69
CA LYS A 228 -11.90 -10.99 -18.09
C LYS A 228 -12.71 -9.84 -18.68
N GLU A 229 -14.03 -9.94 -18.55
CA GLU A 229 -14.95 -8.89 -18.99
C GLU A 229 -15.31 -7.96 -17.82
N LEU A 230 -15.58 -6.70 -18.16
CA LEU A 230 -16.07 -5.73 -17.20
C LEU A 230 -17.55 -5.98 -16.89
N PRO A 231 -18.01 -5.69 -15.67
CA PRO A 231 -19.43 -5.74 -15.35
C PRO A 231 -20.23 -4.80 -16.28
N PRO A 232 -21.44 -5.21 -16.70
CA PRO A 232 -22.32 -4.33 -17.46
C PRO A 232 -22.81 -3.18 -16.57
N GLY A 233 -22.65 -1.93 -17.03
CA GLY A 233 -23.19 -0.78 -16.33
C GLY A 233 -22.37 0.52 -16.48
N GLU A 234 -22.87 1.59 -15.89
CA GLU A 234 -22.18 2.88 -15.76
C GLU A 234 -21.32 2.89 -14.49
N LEU A 235 -20.05 3.30 -14.62
CA LEU A 235 -19.13 3.41 -13.49
C LEU A 235 -19.50 4.64 -12.66
N ILE A 236 -20.01 4.40 -11.45
CA ILE A 236 -20.31 5.48 -10.51
C ILE A 236 -19.19 5.53 -9.48
N ALA A 237 -18.79 6.74 -9.08
CA ALA A 237 -17.98 6.88 -7.88
C ALA A 237 -18.80 6.25 -6.75
N THR A 238 -18.22 5.40 -5.93
CA THR A 238 -18.91 4.93 -4.72
C THR A 238 -19.48 6.17 -4.05
N GLU A 239 -20.80 6.36 -4.09
CA GLU A 239 -21.42 7.37 -3.23
C GLU A 239 -20.91 6.97 -1.86
N GLN A 240 -20.22 7.90 -1.19
CA GLN A 240 -20.03 7.75 0.23
C GLN A 240 -21.45 7.70 0.78
N HIS A 241 -22.05 6.51 0.86
CA HIS A 241 -23.06 6.25 1.84
C HIS A 241 -22.41 6.80 3.10
N GLU A 242 -23.04 7.82 3.67
CA GLU A 242 -22.80 8.24 5.03
C GLU A 242 -23.02 7.00 5.90
N VAL A 243 -22.05 6.10 5.94
CA VAL A 243 -21.84 5.21 7.05
C VAL A 243 -21.50 6.22 8.14
N ALA A 244 -22.54 6.60 8.89
CA ALA A 244 -22.45 7.53 10.00
C ALA A 244 -21.15 7.23 10.71
N ARG A 245 -20.18 8.16 10.68
CA ARG A 245 -18.81 7.96 11.17
C ARG A 245 -18.89 7.11 12.43
N GLY A 246 -18.49 5.83 12.33
CA GLY A 246 -18.62 4.89 13.43
C GLY A 246 -17.99 5.52 14.67
N ARG A 247 -18.71 5.51 15.79
CA ARG A 247 -18.16 6.13 17.01
C ARG A 247 -16.94 5.32 17.40
N ILE A 248 -15.89 5.98 17.90
CA ILE A 248 -14.67 5.32 18.40
C ILE A 248 -15.02 4.27 19.48
N ILE A 249 -16.16 4.46 20.15
CA ILE A 249 -16.74 3.55 21.15
C ILE A 249 -17.23 2.22 20.52
N ASP A 250 -17.65 2.22 19.25
CA ASP A 250 -18.12 1.02 18.55
C ASP A 250 -16.99 0.03 18.27
N LEU A 251 -15.74 0.50 18.27
CA LEU A 251 -14.53 -0.33 18.16
C LEU A 251 -14.31 -1.22 19.41
N PHE A 252 -14.84 -0.80 20.56
CA PHE A 252 -14.78 -1.55 21.83
C PHE A 252 -16.04 -2.39 22.08
N SER A 253 -16.97 -2.42 21.11
CA SER A 253 -18.15 -3.28 21.17
C SER A 253 -17.75 -4.76 21.23
N PRO A 254 -18.61 -5.62 21.82
CA PRO A 254 -18.31 -7.04 22.01
C PRO A 254 -17.92 -7.77 20.72
N ALA A 255 -18.44 -7.32 19.56
CA ALA A 255 -18.18 -7.91 18.26
C ALA A 255 -16.74 -7.71 17.76
N PHE A 256 -16.10 -6.57 18.04
CA PHE A 256 -14.79 -6.23 17.50
C PHE A 256 -13.65 -6.26 18.52
N ARG A 257 -13.96 -6.35 19.83
CA ARG A 257 -12.95 -6.32 20.90
C ARG A 257 -11.87 -7.39 20.78
N ARG A 258 -12.23 -8.61 20.35
CA ARG A 258 -11.25 -9.70 20.16
C ARG A 258 -10.28 -9.38 19.03
N SER A 259 -10.79 -8.88 17.90
CA SER A 259 -9.99 -8.47 16.76
C SER A 259 -9.08 -7.30 17.10
N THR A 260 -9.57 -6.30 17.84
CA THR A 260 -8.76 -5.15 18.30
C THR A 260 -7.60 -5.56 19.21
N ILE A 261 -7.85 -6.45 20.18
CA ILE A 261 -6.80 -6.95 21.09
C ILE A 261 -5.77 -7.81 20.33
N LEU A 262 -6.22 -8.69 19.43
CA LEU A 262 -5.34 -9.50 18.60
C LEU A 262 -4.47 -8.64 17.68
N LEU A 263 -5.04 -7.61 17.05
CA LEU A 263 -4.29 -6.68 16.20
C LEU A 263 -3.19 -5.95 16.97
N TRP A 264 -3.48 -5.52 18.20
CA TRP A 264 -2.51 -4.87 19.09
C TRP A 264 -1.41 -5.78 19.62
N ILE A 265 -1.62 -7.10 19.61
CA ILE A 265 -0.59 -8.07 20.01
C ILE A 265 0.29 -8.48 18.82
N ILE A 266 -0.25 -8.37 17.59
CA ILE A 266 0.43 -8.77 16.35
C ILE A 266 1.32 -7.64 15.81
N TRP A 267 0.98 -6.38 16.07
CA TRP A 267 1.70 -5.16 15.64
C TRP A 267 2.44 -4.53 16.81
#